data_AF-A0A529Q0P3-F1
#
_entry.id   AF-A0A529Q0P3-F1
#
_cell.length_a   1.000
_cell.length_b   1.000
_cell.length_c   1.000
_cell.angle_alpha   90.00
_cell.angle_beta   90.00
_cell.angle_gamma   90.00
#
_symmetry.space_group_name_H-M   'P 1'
#
loop_
_entity.id
_entity.type
_entity.pdbx_description
1 polymer ?
#
loop_
_entity_poly.entity_id
_entity_poly.type
_entity_poly.pdbx_seq_one_letter_code
_entity_poly.pdbx_strand_id
1 'polypeptide(L)'
;PYNLQLDGDLHRPDQSKVDAVDDDWDQFESFEAYDAFTRAWLLAARRVLKPSGTIWVIGSYHNIFRVGARMQDLGFWILNDIVWRKTNPMPNFRGRRFQNAHETMIWASRDQKAKGYTFN
;
A
#
# COMPACT_ATOMS: atom_id res chain seq x y z
N PRO A 1 3.20 6.35 -2.20
CA PRO A 1 4.35 5.55 -2.65
C PRO A 1 4.24 4.07 -2.24
N TYR A 2 4.27 3.17 -3.23
CA TYR A 2 4.34 1.72 -3.03
C TYR A 2 5.78 1.20 -2.96
N ASN A 3 6.78 2.03 -3.31
CA ASN A 3 8.17 1.61 -3.43
C ASN A 3 8.26 0.39 -4.35
N LEU A 4 7.88 0.57 -5.63
CA LEU A 4 7.77 -0.52 -6.60
C LEU A 4 9.11 -1.18 -6.93
N GLN A 5 10.24 -0.51 -6.63
CA GLN A 5 11.59 -1.00 -6.87
C GLN A 5 11.76 -1.52 -8.31
N LEU A 6 11.24 -0.76 -9.27
CA LEU A 6 11.31 -1.13 -10.68
C LEU A 6 12.76 -1.03 -11.16
N ASP A 7 13.22 -2.07 -11.85
CA ASP A 7 14.55 -2.11 -12.45
C ASP A 7 14.43 -2.05 -13.98
N GLY A 8 14.90 -0.93 -14.53
CA GLY A 8 14.99 -0.67 -15.97
C GLY A 8 13.65 -0.58 -16.71
N ASP A 9 13.75 -0.54 -18.04
CA ASP A 9 12.63 -0.36 -18.93
C ASP A 9 11.84 -1.65 -19.19
N LEU A 10 10.51 -1.54 -19.22
CA LEU A 10 9.59 -2.60 -19.63
C LEU A 10 9.02 -2.30 -21.02
N HIS A 11 9.10 -3.29 -21.91
CA HIS A 11 8.51 -3.22 -23.25
C HIS A 11 7.34 -4.21 -23.39
N ARG A 12 6.32 -3.79 -24.13
CA ARG A 12 5.19 -4.63 -24.57
C ARG A 12 5.64 -5.59 -25.70
N PRO A 13 4.81 -6.61 -26.07
CA PRO A 13 5.14 -7.52 -27.17
C PRO A 13 5.32 -6.83 -28.53
N ASP A 14 4.68 -5.68 -28.74
CA ASP A 14 4.83 -4.82 -29.92
C ASP A 14 6.06 -3.89 -29.86
N GLN A 15 6.96 -4.10 -28.89
CA GLN A 15 8.16 -3.31 -28.59
C GLN A 15 7.91 -1.89 -28.07
N SER A 16 6.66 -1.45 -27.94
CA SER A 16 6.35 -0.16 -27.32
C SER A 16 6.76 -0.12 -25.84
N LYS A 17 7.32 1.01 -25.39
CA LYS A 17 7.72 1.22 -24.00
C LYS A 17 6.46 1.35 -23.12
N VAL A 18 6.50 0.72 -21.95
CA VAL A 18 5.50 0.90 -20.90
C VAL A 18 5.86 2.16 -20.12
N ASP A 19 4.86 3.02 -19.93
CA ASP A 19 4.95 4.17 -19.04
C ASP A 19 4.82 3.66 -17.60
N ALA A 20 5.97 3.51 -16.94
CA ALA A 20 6.06 2.94 -15.60
C ALA A 20 5.98 4.07 -14.55
N VAL A 21 5.66 3.71 -13.31
CA VAL A 21 5.77 4.66 -12.19
C VAL A 21 7.23 4.68 -11.76
N ASP A 22 8.01 5.58 -12.35
CA ASP A 22 9.45 5.77 -12.09
C ASP A 22 9.77 7.12 -11.43
N ASP A 23 8.75 7.91 -11.07
CA ASP A 23 8.89 9.19 -10.40
C ASP A 23 9.67 9.13 -9.07
N ASP A 24 10.40 10.20 -8.76
CA ASP A 24 11.25 10.33 -7.55
C ASP A 24 10.50 10.09 -6.23
N TRP A 25 9.19 10.37 -6.17
CA TRP A 25 8.40 10.19 -4.95
C TRP A 25 8.15 8.72 -4.59
N ASP A 26 8.38 7.78 -5.53
CA ASP A 26 8.30 6.33 -5.28
C ASP A 26 9.67 5.67 -5.05
N GLN A 27 10.76 6.45 -5.07
CA GLN A 27 12.12 5.95 -4.89
C GLN A 27 12.54 6.01 -3.42
N PHE A 28 12.95 4.87 -2.86
CA PHE A 28 13.47 4.78 -1.49
C PHE A 28 14.82 4.07 -1.51
N GLU A 29 15.77 4.59 -0.72
CA GLU A 29 17.12 4.03 -0.61
C GLU A 29 17.14 2.62 0.01
N SER A 30 16.15 2.28 0.84
CA SER A 30 16.06 0.99 1.52
C SER A 30 14.67 0.74 2.08
N PHE A 31 14.42 -0.51 2.49
CA PHE A 31 13.22 -0.85 3.25
C PHE A 31 13.16 -0.17 4.62
N GLU A 32 14.31 0.15 5.23
CA GLU A 32 14.36 0.89 6.50
C GLU A 32 13.89 2.34 6.31
N ALA A 33 14.35 3.00 5.24
CA ALA A 33 13.90 4.34 4.89
C ALA A 33 12.38 4.37 4.59
N TYR A 34 11.88 3.37 3.86
CA TYR A 34 10.43 3.21 3.63
C TYR A 34 9.64 2.99 4.93
N ASP A 35 10.16 2.18 5.85
CA ASP A 35 9.53 1.93 7.15
C ASP A 35 9.50 3.19 8.03
N ALA A 36 10.61 3.95 8.06
CA ALA A 36 10.71 5.20 8.80
C ALA A 36 9.71 6.24 8.27
N PHE A 37 9.66 6.39 6.94
CA PHE A 37 8.65 7.20 6.25
C PHE A 37 7.23 6.76 6.61
N THR A 38 6.97 5.45 6.53
CA THR A 38 5.64 4.86 6.78
C THR A 38 5.17 5.10 8.21
N ARG A 39 6.06 4.89 9.18
CA ARG A 39 5.78 5.15 10.59
C ARG A 39 5.48 6.63 10.84
N ALA A 40 6.23 7.54 10.21
CA ALA A 40 6.08 8.98 10.42
C ALA A 40 4.69 9.48 10.02
N TRP A 41 4.22 9.14 8.81
CA TRP A 41 2.89 9.58 8.36
C TRP A 41 1.76 8.85 9.08
N LEU A 42 1.91 7.57 9.43
CA LEU A 42 0.91 6.83 10.22
C LEU A 42 0.71 7.45 11.61
N LEU A 43 1.79 7.87 12.27
CA LEU A 43 1.71 8.59 13.55
C LEU A 43 1.00 9.93 13.40
N ALA A 44 1.32 10.69 12.34
CA ALA A 44 0.66 11.96 12.07
C ALA A 44 -0.85 11.78 11.80
N ALA A 45 -1.21 10.77 11.01
CA ALA A 45 -2.60 10.40 10.73
C ALA A 45 -3.34 9.97 12.00
N ARG A 46 -2.71 9.12 12.83
CA ARG A 46 -3.26 8.68 14.12
C ARG A 46 -3.58 9.87 15.04
N ARG A 47 -2.68 10.86 15.10
CA ARG A 47 -2.83 12.06 15.96
C ARG A 47 -4.08 12.86 15.63
N VAL A 48 -4.44 12.97 14.35
CA VAL A 48 -5.60 13.77 13.90
C VAL A 48 -6.90 12.97 13.83
N LEU A 49 -6.82 11.64 13.88
CA LEU A 49 -7.99 10.77 13.84
C LEU A 49 -8.77 10.85 15.16
N LYS A 50 -10.11 11.00 15.07
CA LYS A 50 -11.00 10.95 16.24
C LYS A 50 -10.89 9.60 16.97
N PRO A 51 -11.23 9.52 18.26
CA PRO A 51 -11.28 8.24 18.99
C PRO A 51 -12.14 7.14 18.36
N SER A 52 -13.21 7.52 17.67
CA SER A 52 -14.08 6.61 16.92
C SER A 52 -13.71 6.50 15.43
N GLY A 53 -12.63 7.13 14.98
CA GLY A 53 -12.29 7.19 13.57
C GLY A 53 -11.62 5.92 13.06
N THR A 54 -11.80 5.67 11.77
CA THR A 54 -11.10 4.61 11.02
C THR A 54 -10.16 5.20 9.97
N ILE A 55 -9.18 4.41 9.55
CA ILE A 55 -8.27 4.72 8.46
C ILE A 55 -8.34 3.60 7.41
N TRP A 56 -8.15 3.98 6.15
CA TRP A 56 -7.94 3.08 5.02
C TRP A 56 -6.56 3.29 4.44
N VAL A 57 -5.82 2.21 4.22
CA VAL A 57 -4.53 2.25 3.55
C VAL A 57 -4.50 1.20 2.45
N ILE A 58 -4.13 1.60 1.25
CA ILE A 58 -4.05 0.71 0.09
C ILE A 58 -2.60 0.45 -0.30
N GLY A 59 -2.33 -0.75 -0.79
CA GLY A 59 -1.02 -1.16 -1.27
C GLY A 59 -1.09 -2.37 -2.17
N SER A 60 0.04 -2.67 -2.78
CA SER A 60 0.28 -3.94 -3.46
C SER A 60 1.20 -4.82 -2.61
N TYR A 61 1.55 -6.00 -3.10
CA TYR A 61 2.47 -6.90 -2.40
C TYR A 61 3.86 -6.27 -2.12
N HIS A 62 4.26 -5.21 -2.83
CA HIS A 62 5.53 -4.51 -2.61
C HIS A 62 5.61 -3.84 -1.22
N ASN A 63 4.49 -3.32 -0.71
CA ASN A 63 4.49 -2.55 0.54
C ASN A 63 3.46 -2.98 1.59
N ILE A 64 2.33 -3.57 1.20
CA ILE A 64 1.17 -3.65 2.10
C ILE A 64 1.44 -4.45 3.38
N PHE A 65 2.33 -5.44 3.31
CA PHE A 65 2.77 -6.20 4.48
C PHE A 65 3.58 -5.35 5.47
N ARG A 66 4.45 -4.47 4.96
CA ARG A 66 5.23 -3.55 5.79
C ARG A 66 4.30 -2.53 6.45
N VAL A 67 3.42 -1.93 5.65
CA VAL A 67 2.41 -0.98 6.12
C VAL A 67 1.53 -1.61 7.20
N GLY A 68 0.99 -2.80 6.96
CA GLY A 68 0.14 -3.52 7.91
C GLY A 68 0.84 -3.81 9.24
N ALA A 69 2.10 -4.26 9.20
CA ALA A 69 2.91 -4.48 10.40
C ALA A 69 3.08 -3.17 11.20
N ARG A 70 3.43 -2.06 10.53
CA ARG A 70 3.58 -0.76 11.20
C ARG A 70 2.27 -0.21 11.75
N MET A 71 1.14 -0.45 11.09
CA MET A 71 -0.16 -0.10 11.64
C MET A 71 -0.44 -0.84 12.96
N GLN A 72 -0.17 -2.14 13.02
CA GLN A 72 -0.35 -2.93 14.25
C GLN A 72 0.62 -2.49 15.36
N ASP A 73 1.90 -2.27 15.03
CA ASP A 73 2.90 -1.75 15.99
C ASP A 73 2.48 -0.41 16.61
N LEU A 74 1.80 0.44 15.82
CA LEU A 74 1.30 1.74 16.25
C LEU A 74 -0.08 1.69 16.94
N GLY A 75 -0.61 0.50 17.21
CA GLY A 75 -1.84 0.29 17.96
C GLY A 75 -3.12 0.55 17.17
N PHE A 76 -3.07 0.60 15.84
CA PHE A 76 -4.28 0.49 15.03
C PHE A 76 -4.86 -0.91 15.16
N TRP A 77 -6.18 -1.02 15.18
CA TRP A 77 -6.86 -2.30 15.21
C TRP A 77 -7.42 -2.62 13.83
N ILE A 78 -6.77 -3.55 13.14
CA ILE A 78 -7.20 -4.01 11.82
C ILE A 78 -8.57 -4.69 11.97
N LEU A 79 -9.54 -4.21 11.19
CA LEU A 79 -10.90 -4.74 11.14
C LEU A 79 -11.01 -5.77 10.01
N ASN A 80 -10.57 -5.38 8.81
CA ASN A 80 -10.56 -6.23 7.63
C ASN A 80 -9.41 -5.84 6.70
N ASP A 81 -8.89 -6.82 5.97
CA ASP A 81 -8.27 -6.62 4.68
C ASP A 81 -9.31 -6.83 3.57
N ILE A 82 -9.28 -5.95 2.57
CA ILE A 82 -10.22 -5.94 1.45
C ILE A 82 -9.40 -6.03 0.17
N VAL A 83 -9.79 -6.92 -0.74
CA VAL A 83 -9.11 -7.10 -2.03
C VAL A 83 -9.80 -6.27 -3.09
N TRP A 84 -9.08 -5.30 -3.67
CA TRP A 84 -9.51 -4.65 -4.91
C TRP A 84 -9.09 -5.49 -6.11
N ARG A 85 -10.03 -6.25 -6.67
CA ARG A 85 -9.82 -7.03 -7.89
C ARG A 85 -9.95 -6.14 -9.13
N LYS A 86 -8.88 -6.01 -9.90
CA LYS A 86 -8.83 -5.22 -11.14
C LYS A 86 -9.50 -6.00 -12.27
N THR A 87 -10.42 -5.37 -13.01
CA THR A 87 -11.11 -6.01 -14.15
C THR A 87 -10.29 -5.98 -15.44
N ASN A 88 -9.38 -5.01 -15.57
CA ASN A 88 -8.52 -4.79 -16.74
C ASN A 88 -7.05 -4.45 -16.36
N PRO A 89 -6.36 -5.29 -15.57
CA PRO A 89 -4.99 -5.01 -15.15
C PRO A 89 -4.00 -5.11 -16.32
N MET A 90 -2.88 -4.39 -16.23
CA MET A 90 -1.78 -4.56 -17.18
C MET A 90 -1.33 -6.04 -17.22
N PRO A 91 -1.20 -6.68 -18.40
CA PRO A 91 -0.76 -8.06 -18.52
C PRO A 91 0.66 -8.29 -18.03
N ASN A 92 0.96 -9.54 -17.65
CA ASN A 92 2.36 -9.96 -17.49
C ASN A 92 2.95 -10.28 -18.88
N PHE A 93 3.74 -9.35 -19.44
CA PHE A 93 4.25 -9.49 -20.81
C PHE A 93 5.32 -10.57 -21.00
N ARG A 94 6.08 -10.92 -19.95
CA ARG A 94 7.21 -11.87 -20.04
C ARG A 94 6.87 -13.29 -19.55
N GLY A 95 5.63 -13.53 -19.10
CA GLY A 95 5.17 -14.84 -18.59
C GLY A 95 5.96 -15.37 -17.38
N ARG A 96 6.68 -14.52 -16.64
CA ARG A 96 7.59 -14.95 -15.55
C ARG A 96 6.90 -15.10 -14.19
N ARG A 97 5.74 -14.46 -14.02
CA ARG A 97 4.96 -14.44 -12.77
C ARG A 97 3.47 -14.43 -13.13
N PHE A 98 2.62 -14.68 -12.14
CA PHE A 98 1.19 -14.40 -12.27
C PHE A 98 0.93 -12.91 -12.56
N GLN A 99 -0.17 -12.62 -13.24
CA GLN A 99 -0.58 -11.25 -13.51
C GLN A 99 -0.98 -10.55 -12.20
N ASN A 100 -0.41 -9.38 -11.95
CA ASN A 100 -0.77 -8.58 -10.79
C ASN A 100 -2.15 -7.92 -11.00
N ALA A 101 -3.20 -8.68 -10.67
CA ALA A 101 -4.60 -8.33 -10.94
C ALA A 101 -5.39 -7.86 -9.71
N HIS A 102 -4.70 -7.56 -8.59
CA HIS A 102 -5.36 -7.04 -7.40
C HIS A 102 -4.45 -6.11 -6.59
N GLU A 103 -5.07 -5.37 -5.68
CA GLU A 103 -4.42 -4.65 -4.59
C GLU A 103 -5.15 -4.98 -3.27
N THR A 104 -4.51 -4.67 -2.14
CA THR A 104 -5.04 -4.92 -0.81
C THR A 104 -5.25 -3.59 -0.09
N MET A 105 -6.44 -3.41 0.47
CA MET A 105 -6.80 -2.29 1.32
C MET A 105 -6.92 -2.79 2.76
N ILE A 106 -6.28 -2.11 3.70
CA ILE A 106 -6.43 -2.36 5.14
C ILE A 106 -7.39 -1.32 5.69
N TRP A 107 -8.47 -1.78 6.32
CA TRP A 107 -9.37 -0.96 7.11
C TRP A 107 -9.11 -1.19 8.59
N ALA A 108 -8.82 -0.12 9.34
CA ALA A 108 -8.51 -0.22 10.76
C ALA A 108 -9.17 0.88 11.57
N SER A 109 -9.58 0.58 12.81
CA SER A 109 -9.94 1.60 13.79
C SER A 109 -8.69 2.17 14.44
N ARG A 110 -8.80 3.41 14.96
CA ARG A 110 -7.70 4.04 15.71
C ARG A 110 -7.29 3.20 16.91
N ASP A 111 -8.25 2.74 17.72
CA ASP A 111 -8.00 2.02 18.98
C ASP A 111 -8.79 0.70 19.01
N GLN A 112 -8.22 -0.37 19.59
CA GLN A 112 -8.89 -1.68 19.75
C GLN A 112 -10.20 -1.58 20.54
N LYS A 113 -10.27 -0.68 21.52
CA LYS A 113 -11.44 -0.48 22.38
C LYS A 113 -12.47 0.49 21.79
N ALA A 114 -12.25 1.00 20.58
CA ALA A 114 -13.19 1.92 19.94
C ALA A 114 -14.53 1.21 19.69
N LYS A 115 -15.63 1.84 20.14
CA LYS A 115 -17.01 1.40 19.89
C LYS A 115 -17.68 2.38 18.93
N GLY A 116 -18.58 1.88 18.08
CA GLY A 116 -19.34 2.72 17.15
C GLY A 116 -18.42 3.51 16.22
N TYR A 117 -17.48 2.81 15.58
CA TYR A 117 -16.54 3.44 14.66
C TYR A 117 -17.28 4.11 13.49
N THR A 118 -16.85 5.32 13.14
CA THR A 118 -17.42 6.12 12.06
C THR A 118 -16.47 6.14 10.88
N PHE A 119 -17.02 6.01 9.67
CA PHE A 119 -16.30 6.35 8.45
C PHE A 119 -15.99 7.85 8.47
N ASN A 120 -14.72 8.22 8.30
CA ASN A 120 -14.32 9.60 8.03
C ASN A 120 -13.83 9.71 6.59
#